data_AF-A0A847DCL7-F1
#
_entry.id   AF-A0A847DCL7-F1
#
_cell.length_a   1.000
_cell.length_b   1.000
_cell.length_c   1.000
_cell.angle_alpha   90.00
_cell.angle_beta   90.00
_cell.angle_gamma   90.00
#
_symmetry.space_group_name_H-M   'P 1'
#
loop_
_entity.id
_entity.type
_entity.pdbx_description
1 polymer ?
#
loop_
_entity_poly.entity_id
_entity_poly.type
_entity_poly.pdbx_seq_one_letter_code
_entity_poly.pdbx_strand_id
1 'polypeptide(L)'
;MTDKNKPHLLKAFIKCLLILTLGIAISGCKIVDSKNSIDEKTVDEIISKAKPVIEEITGRKFKSEVEYKIVNRNDFQKIQTENMLNEIREWQKEMGEDIIKRMIERSSQLRSQFYIARHLHRKKTIYIIQNNIIPIKELYEISNEDLPDFLFIVIAHEMLHALDNQHYDLAKFLFEGQNREEVEARGSVIGGSAAFVTRKLAARLNISEALYKKSLMLDICMKNEDDPIANETFNRYYVKGEQFMQAIIDKKGMEAYGSAFLSPPRSTREIYNPAEYLDHINLPIFDCEELIKKVSVTLPKKEGMRSQTSVFGTTTIKGSLINEGINEEDATFIADNCLIAASHSSILQSIDPSVTSLTVINLKKMDVAKKYSEIMGLIDQSKDEQQKARLNTTLTIIKDEEVNIKGYQSARLKIADLKVDTKTMRKIVVNAILDNLYISSENLNMEELTEDKLIEVLKLINSEYLKMKQGEKTSAL
;
A
#
# COMPACT_ATOMS: atom_id res chain seq x y z
N MET A 1 16.09 68.63 -43.05
CA MET A 1 16.24 67.18 -43.27
C MET A 1 16.66 66.56 -41.95
N THR A 2 15.76 66.36 -40.97
CA THR A 2 14.80 65.25 -40.84
C THR A 2 15.37 63.90 -41.23
N ASP A 3 15.85 63.17 -40.21
CA ASP A 3 15.63 61.74 -40.06
C ASP A 3 15.76 61.43 -38.55
N LYS A 4 14.73 61.48 -37.70
CA LYS A 4 13.42 60.81 -37.69
C LYS A 4 13.47 59.29 -37.91
N ASN A 5 14.26 58.57 -37.11
CA ASN A 5 13.88 57.24 -36.58
C ASN A 5 14.85 56.62 -35.54
N LYS A 6 14.93 57.21 -34.35
CA LYS A 6 15.39 56.47 -33.15
C LYS A 6 14.55 56.82 -31.92
N PRO A 7 13.41 56.12 -31.71
CA PRO A 7 12.97 55.86 -30.34
C PRO A 7 12.47 54.41 -30.11
N HIS A 8 12.81 53.43 -30.96
CA HIS A 8 12.30 52.06 -30.81
C HIS A 8 13.25 51.06 -30.14
N LEU A 9 14.57 51.30 -30.12
CA LEU A 9 15.52 50.35 -29.50
C LEU A 9 15.69 50.55 -27.98
N LEU A 10 15.53 51.77 -27.46
CA LEU A 10 15.62 52.02 -26.01
C LEU A 10 14.35 51.57 -25.26
N LYS A 11 13.17 51.60 -25.91
CA LYS A 11 11.92 51.07 -25.35
C LYS A 11 11.84 49.55 -25.38
N ALA A 12 12.58 48.87 -26.27
CA ALA A 12 12.67 47.42 -26.30
C ALA A 12 13.64 46.88 -25.22
N PHE A 13 14.75 47.59 -24.96
CA PHE A 13 15.69 47.23 -23.90
C PHE A 13 15.13 47.49 -22.49
N ILE A 14 14.38 48.59 -22.31
CA ILE A 14 13.69 48.88 -21.04
C ILE A 14 12.50 47.93 -20.81
N LYS A 15 11.83 47.42 -21.86
CA LYS A 15 10.80 46.38 -21.71
C LYS A 15 11.37 44.98 -21.44
N CYS A 16 12.55 44.63 -21.97
CA CYS A 16 13.20 43.36 -21.61
C CYS A 16 13.78 43.40 -20.19
N LEU A 17 14.24 44.55 -19.72
CA LEU A 17 14.72 44.71 -18.34
C LEU A 17 13.57 44.78 -17.30
N LEU A 18 12.38 45.27 -17.70
CA LEU A 18 11.17 45.28 -16.84
C LEU A 18 10.38 43.96 -16.84
N ILE A 19 10.65 43.03 -17.79
CA ILE A 19 10.05 41.69 -17.79
C ILE A 19 10.96 40.66 -17.09
N LEU A 20 12.26 40.97 -16.92
CA LEU A 20 13.17 40.19 -16.06
C LEU A 20 13.19 40.61 -14.58
N THR A 21 12.41 41.62 -14.21
CA THR A 21 12.25 42.08 -12.82
C THR A 21 10.78 42.21 -12.42
N LEU A 22 9.94 41.26 -12.84
CA LEU A 22 8.83 40.83 -11.99
C LEU A 22 9.29 39.63 -11.18
N GLY A 23 10.40 39.84 -10.46
CA GLY A 23 10.60 39.16 -9.21
C GLY A 23 9.39 39.50 -8.37
N ILE A 24 8.51 38.52 -8.18
CA ILE A 24 7.86 38.40 -6.89
C ILE A 24 9.03 38.24 -5.94
N ALA A 25 9.51 39.38 -5.41
CA ALA A 25 10.09 39.40 -4.10
C ALA A 25 9.03 38.72 -3.24
N ILE A 26 9.23 37.43 -2.98
CA ILE A 26 8.74 36.79 -1.78
C ILE A 26 9.52 37.51 -0.68
N SER A 27 9.11 38.74 -0.40
CA SER A 27 9.46 39.44 0.82
C SER A 27 9.12 38.45 1.91
N GLY A 28 10.15 38.03 2.64
CA GLY A 28 10.04 37.12 3.77
C GLY A 28 9.02 37.66 4.75
N CYS A 29 7.76 37.31 4.53
CA CYS A 29 6.71 37.45 5.48
C CYS A 29 6.77 36.13 6.23
N LYS A 30 7.30 36.17 7.45
CA LYS A 30 7.24 35.07 8.40
C LYS A 30 5.76 34.67 8.54
N ILE A 31 5.34 33.61 7.85
CA ILE A 31 3.95 33.13 7.82
C ILE A 31 3.56 32.48 9.16
N VAL A 32 4.54 32.19 10.02
CA VAL A 32 4.31 31.67 11.35
C VAL A 32 5.02 32.59 12.32
N ASP A 33 4.24 33.43 13.00
CA ASP A 33 4.66 34.02 14.26
C ASP A 33 5.11 32.86 15.16
N SER A 34 6.13 33.04 16.01
CA SER A 34 6.82 31.99 16.78
C SER A 34 5.96 31.24 17.82
N LYS A 35 4.65 31.19 17.62
CA LYS A 35 3.66 30.46 18.38
C LYS A 35 3.57 29.06 17.80
N ASN A 36 3.85 28.11 18.67
CA ASN A 36 3.75 26.67 18.52
C ASN A 36 2.29 26.16 18.25
N SER A 37 1.49 26.92 17.50
CA SER A 37 0.05 26.76 17.31
C SER A 37 -0.38 27.36 15.97
N ILE A 38 -1.22 26.66 15.20
CA ILE A 38 -1.84 27.19 13.98
C ILE A 38 -3.25 27.70 14.28
N ASP A 39 -3.61 28.90 13.81
CA ASP A 39 -4.95 29.46 13.91
C ASP A 39 -5.68 29.45 12.54
N GLU A 40 -6.97 29.80 12.53
CA GLU A 40 -7.79 29.81 11.30
C GLU A 40 -7.17 30.72 10.24
N LYS A 41 -6.70 31.91 10.62
CA LYS A 41 -6.06 32.85 9.71
C LYS A 41 -4.84 32.23 9.02
N THR A 42 -4.00 31.52 9.77
CA THR A 42 -2.82 30.84 9.20
C THR A 42 -3.23 29.75 8.22
N VAL A 43 -4.26 28.95 8.54
CA VAL A 43 -4.78 27.92 7.62
C VAL A 43 -5.36 28.56 6.36
N ASP A 44 -6.15 29.62 6.49
CA ASP A 44 -6.71 30.37 5.36
C ASP A 44 -5.62 30.93 4.44
N GLU A 45 -4.54 31.47 5.01
CA GLU A 45 -3.40 31.96 4.23
C GLU A 45 -2.69 30.83 3.47
N ILE A 46 -2.52 29.66 4.08
CA ILE A 46 -1.94 28.49 3.42
C ILE A 46 -2.85 28.03 2.28
N ILE A 47 -4.16 27.89 2.52
CA ILE A 47 -5.14 27.50 1.51
C ILE A 47 -5.14 28.48 0.34
N SER A 48 -5.19 29.78 0.63
CA SER A 48 -5.19 30.85 -0.38
C SER A 48 -3.93 30.82 -1.26
N LYS A 49 -2.77 30.51 -0.68
CA LYS A 49 -1.49 30.39 -1.40
C LYS A 49 -1.37 29.09 -2.20
N ALA A 50 -1.79 27.96 -1.64
CA ALA A 50 -1.64 26.65 -2.26
C ALA A 50 -2.65 26.42 -3.39
N LYS A 51 -3.90 26.87 -3.25
CA LYS A 51 -5.00 26.68 -4.20
C LYS A 51 -4.61 26.99 -5.66
N PRO A 52 -4.16 28.22 -6.02
CA PRO A 52 -3.85 28.54 -7.42
C PRO A 52 -2.71 27.69 -7.99
N VAL A 53 -1.72 27.33 -7.16
CA VAL A 53 -0.59 26.51 -7.60
C VAL A 53 -1.01 25.06 -7.84
N ILE A 54 -1.85 24.50 -6.95
CA ILE A 54 -2.45 23.17 -7.15
C ILE A 54 -3.29 23.14 -8.42
N GLU A 55 -4.12 24.16 -8.65
CA GLU A 55 -4.96 24.23 -9.86
C GLU A 55 -4.12 24.34 -11.14
N GLU A 56 -3.04 25.12 -11.11
CA GLU A 56 -2.10 25.25 -12.22
C GLU A 56 -1.39 23.93 -12.51
N ILE A 57 -0.82 23.29 -11.48
CA ILE A 57 -0.07 22.03 -11.64
C ILE A 57 -0.99 20.93 -12.18
N THR A 58 -2.22 20.83 -11.67
CA THR A 58 -3.15 19.74 -12.02
C THR A 58 -3.99 20.03 -13.27
N GLY A 59 -4.04 21.27 -13.73
CA GLY A 59 -4.96 21.72 -14.79
C GLY A 59 -6.45 21.65 -14.39
N ARG A 60 -6.77 21.45 -13.10
CA ARG A 60 -8.14 21.29 -12.59
C ARG A 60 -8.44 22.34 -11.54
N LYS A 61 -9.69 22.80 -11.51
CA LYS A 61 -10.16 23.77 -10.50
C LYS A 61 -10.89 23.10 -9.36
N PHE A 62 -10.82 23.68 -8.16
CA PHE A 62 -11.72 23.35 -7.08
C PHE A 62 -13.16 23.74 -7.49
N LYS A 63 -14.10 22.80 -7.38
CA LYS A 63 -15.53 23.00 -7.69
C LYS A 63 -16.27 23.72 -6.57
N SER A 64 -15.75 23.61 -5.34
CA SER A 64 -16.27 24.29 -4.15
C SER A 64 -15.10 24.69 -3.26
N GLU A 65 -15.36 25.58 -2.30
CA GLU A 65 -14.35 25.95 -1.31
C GLU A 65 -13.86 24.74 -0.51
N VAL A 66 -12.61 24.84 -0.05
CA VAL A 66 -11.97 23.80 0.75
C VAL A 66 -12.44 23.96 2.19
N GLU A 67 -13.29 23.04 2.64
CA GLU A 67 -13.73 23.02 4.03
C GLU A 67 -12.64 22.47 4.95
N TYR A 68 -12.38 23.16 6.07
CA TYR A 68 -11.52 22.66 7.13
C TYR A 68 -12.09 22.91 8.53
N LYS A 69 -11.58 22.16 9.52
CA LYS A 69 -11.88 22.33 10.95
C LYS A 69 -10.63 22.15 11.78
N ILE A 70 -10.37 23.07 12.71
CA ILE A 70 -9.33 22.90 13.74
C ILE A 70 -9.95 22.13 14.91
N VAL A 71 -9.31 21.02 15.28
CA VAL A 71 -9.80 20.11 16.33
C VAL A 71 -8.66 19.69 17.25
N ASN A 72 -8.99 19.25 18.47
CA ASN A 72 -8.02 18.56 19.31
C ASN A 72 -7.92 17.06 18.93
N ARG A 73 -6.89 16.40 19.44
CA ARG A 73 -6.60 14.98 19.17
C ARG A 73 -7.76 14.05 19.53
N ASN A 74 -8.42 14.27 20.66
CA ASN A 74 -9.48 13.40 21.17
C ASN A 74 -10.74 13.52 20.33
N ASP A 75 -11.09 14.73 19.90
CA ASP A 75 -12.23 14.96 19.02
C ASP A 75 -11.96 14.38 17.63
N PHE A 76 -10.75 14.55 17.09
CA PHE A 76 -10.37 13.91 15.84
C PHE A 76 -10.43 12.38 15.93
N GLN A 77 -9.96 11.77 17.03
CA GLN A 77 -10.05 10.32 17.23
C GLN A 77 -11.50 9.82 17.14
N LYS A 78 -12.46 10.51 17.77
CA LYS A 78 -13.89 10.15 17.70
C LYS A 78 -14.42 10.28 16.28
N ILE A 79 -14.14 11.40 15.62
CA ILE A 79 -14.55 11.68 14.23
C ILE A 79 -14.01 10.60 13.28
N GLN A 80 -12.73 10.24 13.41
CA GLN A 80 -12.06 9.21 12.62
C GLN A 80 -12.68 7.82 12.87
N THR A 81 -12.94 7.49 14.13
CA THR A 81 -13.55 6.21 14.53
C THR A 81 -14.93 6.06 13.90
N GLU A 82 -15.78 7.09 13.99
CA GLU A 82 -17.10 7.08 13.35
C GLU A 82 -17.00 6.99 11.82
N ASN A 83 -16.05 7.71 11.21
CA ASN A 83 -15.85 7.67 9.76
C ASN A 83 -15.45 6.25 9.29
N MET A 84 -14.46 5.65 9.94
CA MET A 84 -13.97 4.31 9.61
C MET A 84 -14.98 3.20 9.92
N LEU A 85 -15.79 3.35 10.97
CA LEU A 85 -16.86 2.39 11.30
C LEU A 85 -17.87 2.26 10.16
N ASN A 86 -18.25 3.38 9.57
CA ASN A 86 -19.18 3.38 8.44
C ASN A 86 -18.56 2.73 7.19
N GLU A 87 -17.26 2.89 6.98
CA GLU A 87 -16.52 2.32 5.86
C GLU A 87 -16.34 0.79 6.00
N ILE A 88 -15.88 0.32 7.16
CA ILE A 88 -15.52 -1.09 7.36
C ILE A 88 -16.75 -1.98 7.48
N ARG A 89 -17.88 -1.46 8.00
CA ARG A 89 -19.16 -2.22 8.04
C ARG A 89 -19.61 -2.70 6.66
N GLU A 90 -19.27 -1.96 5.60
CA GLU A 90 -19.65 -2.32 4.23
C GLU A 90 -18.80 -3.49 3.70
N TRP A 91 -17.55 -3.60 4.14
CA TRP A 91 -16.55 -4.55 3.63
C TRP A 91 -16.35 -5.81 4.47
N GLN A 92 -16.55 -5.72 5.79
CA GLN A 92 -16.24 -6.79 6.73
C GLN A 92 -17.52 -7.35 7.36
N LYS A 93 -18.54 -7.63 6.55
CA LYS A 93 -19.86 -8.10 7.01
C LYS A 93 -19.80 -9.40 7.83
N GLU A 94 -18.79 -10.23 7.58
CA GLU A 94 -18.59 -11.51 8.26
C GLU A 94 -17.82 -11.38 9.58
N MET A 95 -17.21 -10.22 9.85
CA MET A 95 -16.51 -9.97 11.10
C MET A 95 -17.51 -9.46 12.15
N GLY A 96 -17.48 -10.04 13.36
CA GLY A 96 -18.37 -9.60 14.44
C GLY A 96 -18.18 -8.11 14.78
N GLU A 97 -19.29 -7.41 14.99
CA GLU A 97 -19.32 -5.94 15.16
C GLU A 97 -18.38 -5.44 16.27
N ASP A 98 -18.32 -6.16 17.40
CA ASP A 98 -17.45 -5.82 18.53
C ASP A 98 -15.95 -5.85 18.16
N ILE A 99 -15.57 -6.75 17.25
CA ILE A 99 -14.18 -6.89 16.79
C ILE A 99 -13.84 -5.74 15.86
N ILE A 100 -14.72 -5.46 14.90
CA ILE A 100 -14.59 -4.32 13.99
C ILE A 100 -14.41 -3.04 14.80
N LYS A 101 -15.28 -2.82 15.79
CA LYS A 101 -15.23 -1.64 16.65
C LYS A 101 -13.90 -1.52 17.40
N ARG A 102 -13.45 -2.57 18.09
CA ARG A 102 -12.16 -2.55 18.80
C ARG A 102 -10.96 -2.32 17.86
N MET A 103 -10.98 -2.94 16.68
CA MET A 103 -9.91 -2.78 15.69
C MET A 103 -9.84 -1.32 15.20
N ILE A 104 -10.99 -0.72 14.93
CA ILE A 104 -11.07 0.67 14.47
C ILE A 104 -10.70 1.63 15.59
N GLU A 105 -11.20 1.45 16.80
CA GLU A 105 -10.85 2.28 17.95
C GLU A 105 -9.33 2.29 18.19
N ARG A 106 -8.69 1.11 18.15
CA ARG A 106 -7.23 0.98 18.27
C ARG A 106 -6.52 1.67 17.11
N SER A 107 -6.94 1.45 15.87
CA SER A 107 -6.33 2.08 14.69
C SER A 107 -6.47 3.60 14.74
N SER A 108 -7.65 4.12 15.06
CA SER A 108 -7.93 5.55 15.19
C SER A 108 -7.14 6.17 16.33
N GLN A 109 -7.00 5.48 17.47
CA GLN A 109 -6.20 5.95 18.59
C GLN A 109 -4.71 6.08 18.22
N LEU A 110 -4.17 5.13 17.46
CA LEU A 110 -2.78 5.19 17.01
C LEU A 110 -2.60 6.33 16.00
N ARG A 111 -3.42 6.35 14.93
CA ARG A 111 -3.28 7.32 13.83
C ARG A 111 -3.54 8.76 14.26
N SER A 112 -4.49 9.00 15.18
CA SER A 112 -4.80 10.35 15.66
C SER A 112 -3.62 11.02 16.38
N GLN A 113 -2.61 10.27 16.81
CA GLN A 113 -1.39 10.82 17.42
C GLN A 113 -0.41 11.38 16.39
N PHE A 114 -0.49 10.93 15.13
CA PHE A 114 0.48 11.26 14.10
C PHE A 114 0.03 12.37 13.15
N TYR A 115 -1.27 12.52 12.89
CA TYR A 115 -1.70 13.51 11.91
C TYR A 115 -1.61 14.95 12.42
N ILE A 116 -1.06 15.85 11.59
CA ILE A 116 -1.25 17.31 11.75
C ILE A 116 -2.48 17.77 10.98
N ALA A 117 -2.67 17.24 9.78
CA ALA A 117 -3.85 17.45 8.97
C ALA A 117 -4.33 16.10 8.41
N ARG A 118 -5.63 15.97 8.15
CA ARG A 118 -6.18 14.82 7.41
C ARG A 118 -7.50 15.16 6.73
N HIS A 119 -7.60 14.89 5.43
CA HIS A 119 -8.84 14.93 4.67
C HIS A 119 -9.62 13.63 4.86
N LEU A 120 -10.90 13.74 5.25
CA LEU A 120 -11.80 12.59 5.34
C LEU A 120 -12.74 12.58 4.14
N HIS A 121 -12.54 11.64 3.21
CA HIS A 121 -13.21 11.62 1.90
C HIS A 121 -14.75 11.68 1.98
N ARG A 122 -15.38 10.91 2.87
CA ARG A 122 -16.86 10.92 3.04
C ARG A 122 -17.37 12.23 3.66
N LYS A 123 -16.63 12.80 4.61
CA LYS A 123 -16.99 14.07 5.26
C LYS A 123 -16.63 15.30 4.42
N LYS A 124 -15.76 15.16 3.42
CA LYS A 124 -15.30 16.23 2.51
C LYS A 124 -14.64 17.41 3.22
N THR A 125 -14.09 17.19 4.42
CA THR A 125 -13.48 18.22 5.28
C THR A 125 -12.05 17.84 5.61
N ILE A 126 -11.14 18.83 5.63
CA ILE A 126 -9.79 18.71 6.18
C ILE A 126 -9.82 19.00 7.68
N TYR A 127 -9.32 18.08 8.50
CA TYR A 127 -9.19 18.30 9.93
C TYR A 127 -7.75 18.65 10.28
N ILE A 128 -7.55 19.76 10.98
CA ILE A 128 -6.25 20.23 11.46
C ILE A 128 -6.17 19.92 12.97
N ILE A 129 -5.21 19.08 13.36
CA ILE A 129 -5.04 18.59 14.73
C ILE A 129 -3.94 19.40 15.42
N GLN A 130 -4.29 20.59 15.89
CA GLN A 130 -3.35 21.58 16.41
C GLN A 130 -2.43 21.04 17.52
N ASN A 131 -2.97 20.21 18.43
CA ASN A 131 -2.21 19.64 19.55
C ASN A 131 -1.11 18.65 19.11
N ASN A 132 -1.08 18.22 17.85
CA ASN A 132 -0.04 17.33 17.33
C ASN A 132 1.16 18.08 16.73
N ILE A 133 1.05 19.37 16.44
CA ILE A 133 2.11 20.12 15.74
C ILE A 133 3.44 20.01 16.48
N ILE A 134 3.45 20.21 17.80
CA ILE A 134 4.68 20.18 18.61
C ILE A 134 5.23 18.77 18.80
N PRO A 135 4.44 17.77 19.23
CA PRO A 135 4.91 16.39 19.29
C PRO A 135 5.49 15.88 17.96
N ILE A 136 4.89 16.26 16.83
CA ILE A 136 5.36 15.85 15.50
C ILE A 136 6.62 16.61 15.09
N LYS A 137 6.67 17.91 15.35
CA LYS A 137 7.89 18.70 15.15
C LYS A 137 9.08 18.08 15.88
N GLU A 138 8.89 17.66 17.13
CA GLU A 138 9.92 17.00 17.92
C GLU A 138 10.26 15.61 17.37
N LEU A 139 9.25 14.78 17.07
CA LEU A 139 9.42 13.42 16.56
C LEU A 139 10.20 13.37 15.24
N TYR A 140 9.95 14.32 14.33
CA TYR A 140 10.60 14.40 13.02
C TYR A 140 11.76 15.39 12.99
N GLU A 141 12.18 15.93 14.13
CA GLU A 141 13.30 16.87 14.25
C GLU A 141 13.19 18.04 13.26
N ILE A 142 12.02 18.69 13.25
CA ILE A 142 11.74 19.84 12.38
C ILE A 142 12.17 21.11 13.13
N SER A 143 13.03 21.90 12.49
CA SER A 143 13.51 23.17 13.04
C SER A 143 12.37 24.19 13.15
N ASN A 144 12.56 25.27 13.90
CA ASN A 144 11.53 26.32 13.98
C ASN A 144 11.41 27.07 12.65
N GLU A 145 12.53 27.16 11.93
CA GLU A 145 12.68 27.79 10.63
C GLU A 145 11.96 27.01 9.54
N ASP A 146 12.00 25.67 9.59
CA ASP A 146 11.39 24.77 8.60
C ASP A 146 9.90 24.48 8.89
N LEU A 147 9.42 24.71 10.13
CA LEU A 147 8.05 24.41 10.52
C LEU A 147 6.98 25.05 9.61
N PRO A 148 7.09 26.32 9.18
CA PRO A 148 6.12 26.93 8.27
C PRO A 148 5.98 26.17 6.95
N ASP A 149 7.11 25.81 6.34
CA ASP A 149 7.16 25.12 5.06
C ASP A 149 6.66 23.68 5.19
N PHE A 150 6.99 23.02 6.30
CA PHE A 150 6.46 21.71 6.63
C PHE A 150 4.93 21.71 6.75
N LEU A 151 4.37 22.65 7.53
CA LEU A 151 2.91 22.78 7.69
C LEU A 151 2.23 23.13 6.37
N PHE A 152 2.86 24.00 5.57
CA PHE A 152 2.36 24.36 4.24
C PHE A 152 2.23 23.14 3.34
N ILE A 153 3.27 22.29 3.25
CA ILE A 153 3.23 21.08 2.42
C ILE A 153 2.20 20.07 2.94
N VAL A 154 2.13 19.84 4.26
CA VAL A 154 1.15 18.93 4.87
C VAL A 154 -0.28 19.35 4.53
N ILE A 155 -0.61 20.64 4.66
CA ILE A 155 -1.96 21.13 4.34
C ILE A 155 -2.20 21.10 2.83
N ALA A 156 -1.21 21.46 2.00
CA ALA A 156 -1.34 21.39 0.55
C ALA A 156 -1.56 19.96 0.04
N HIS A 157 -0.97 18.96 0.69
CA HIS A 157 -1.22 17.54 0.43
C HIS A 157 -2.70 17.19 0.63
N GLU A 158 -3.26 17.57 1.78
CA GLU A 158 -4.68 17.34 2.09
C GLU A 158 -5.63 18.14 1.19
N MET A 159 -5.22 19.33 0.76
CA MET A 159 -5.96 20.10 -0.24
C MET A 159 -6.03 19.38 -1.57
N LEU A 160 -4.99 18.65 -1.98
CA LEU A 160 -5.07 17.85 -3.20
C LEU A 160 -6.05 16.69 -3.03
N HIS A 161 -6.06 16.01 -1.88
CA HIS A 161 -7.09 15.01 -1.61
C HIS A 161 -8.50 15.61 -1.68
N ALA A 162 -8.70 16.83 -1.17
CA ALA A 162 -9.96 17.54 -1.32
C ALA A 162 -10.31 17.82 -2.79
N LEU A 163 -9.34 18.28 -3.60
CA LEU A 163 -9.53 18.49 -5.04
C LEU A 163 -9.92 17.20 -5.75
N ASP A 164 -9.13 16.13 -5.58
CA ASP A 164 -9.37 14.84 -6.20
C ASP A 164 -10.73 14.27 -5.78
N ASN A 165 -11.14 14.46 -4.53
CA ASN A 165 -12.44 14.03 -4.02
C ASN A 165 -13.62 14.82 -4.65
N GLN A 166 -13.45 16.10 -4.94
CA GLN A 166 -14.45 16.89 -5.68
C GLN A 166 -14.61 16.42 -7.15
N HIS A 167 -13.57 15.83 -7.73
CA HIS A 167 -13.59 15.37 -9.13
C HIS A 167 -13.97 13.90 -9.30
N TYR A 168 -13.55 13.03 -8.39
CA TYR A 168 -13.61 11.58 -8.57
C TYR A 168 -14.29 10.79 -7.45
N ASP A 169 -14.74 11.44 -6.38
CA ASP A 169 -15.30 10.76 -5.19
C ASP A 169 -14.34 9.67 -4.67
N LEU A 170 -13.31 10.07 -3.92
CA LEU A 170 -12.23 9.18 -3.51
C LEU A 170 -12.71 8.03 -2.63
N ALA A 171 -13.77 8.24 -1.86
CA ALA A 171 -14.38 7.16 -1.09
C ALA A 171 -14.93 6.09 -2.03
N LYS A 172 -15.78 6.48 -2.98
CA LYS A 172 -16.32 5.55 -3.98
C LYS A 172 -15.19 4.88 -4.78
N PHE A 173 -14.22 5.66 -5.25
CA PHE A 173 -13.08 5.15 -6.00
C PHE A 173 -12.30 4.07 -5.25
N LEU A 174 -12.02 4.24 -3.96
CA LEU A 174 -11.36 3.20 -3.15
C LEU A 174 -12.26 1.98 -2.93
N PHE A 175 -13.54 2.21 -2.59
CA PHE A 175 -14.47 1.15 -2.21
C PHE A 175 -15.01 0.32 -3.39
N GLU A 176 -14.80 0.77 -4.63
CA GLU A 176 -15.08 0.00 -5.85
C GLU A 176 -14.02 -1.07 -6.17
N GLY A 177 -12.88 -1.08 -5.48
CA GLY A 177 -11.91 -2.17 -5.60
C GLY A 177 -12.51 -3.49 -5.10
N GLN A 178 -12.40 -4.55 -5.90
CA GLN A 178 -13.07 -5.83 -5.63
C GLN A 178 -12.31 -6.70 -4.61
N ASN A 179 -11.02 -6.45 -4.45
CA ASN A 179 -10.14 -7.18 -3.55
C ASN A 179 -9.05 -6.24 -3.01
N ARG A 180 -8.28 -6.73 -2.03
CA ARG A 180 -7.23 -5.95 -1.37
C ARG A 180 -6.18 -5.41 -2.34
N GLU A 181 -5.81 -6.17 -3.36
CA GLU A 181 -4.78 -5.79 -4.33
C GLU A 181 -5.20 -4.58 -5.18
N GLU A 182 -6.43 -4.59 -5.68
CA GLU A 182 -7.00 -3.43 -6.41
C GLU A 182 -7.08 -2.18 -5.53
N VAL A 183 -7.37 -2.37 -4.25
CA VAL A 183 -7.54 -1.28 -3.29
C VAL A 183 -6.21 -0.64 -2.95
N GLU A 184 -5.16 -1.45 -2.79
CA GLU A 184 -3.79 -0.96 -2.64
C GLU A 184 -3.31 -0.26 -3.92
N ALA A 185 -3.66 -0.75 -5.11
CA ALA A 185 -3.36 -0.09 -6.38
C ALA A 185 -4.03 1.28 -6.50
N ARG A 186 -5.33 1.36 -6.19
CA ARG A 186 -6.11 2.60 -6.15
C ARG A 186 -5.57 3.59 -5.10
N GLY A 187 -5.20 3.10 -3.92
CA GLY A 187 -4.54 3.91 -2.89
C GLY A 187 -3.22 4.52 -3.39
N SER A 188 -2.50 3.81 -4.26
CA SER A 188 -1.25 4.30 -4.87
C SER A 188 -1.49 5.40 -5.92
N VAL A 189 -2.64 5.40 -6.59
CA VAL A 189 -3.06 6.52 -7.45
C VAL A 189 -3.32 7.77 -6.59
N ILE A 190 -4.04 7.61 -5.46
CA ILE A 190 -4.35 8.73 -4.56
C ILE A 190 -3.08 9.30 -3.94
N GLY A 191 -2.23 8.45 -3.35
CA GLY A 191 -0.97 8.88 -2.74
C GLY A 191 0.01 9.43 -3.78
N GLY A 192 0.08 8.81 -4.96
CA GLY A 192 0.93 9.22 -6.06
C GLY A 192 0.55 10.57 -6.65
N SER A 193 -0.75 10.82 -6.80
CA SER A 193 -1.33 12.12 -7.17
C SER A 193 -0.85 13.21 -6.20
N ALA A 194 -0.99 12.95 -4.90
CA ALA A 194 -0.57 13.85 -3.83
C ALA A 194 0.94 14.10 -3.83
N ALA A 195 1.75 13.06 -3.91
CA ALA A 195 3.21 13.19 -3.98
C ALA A 195 3.63 13.99 -5.22
N PHE A 196 3.12 13.66 -6.42
CA PHE A 196 3.46 14.37 -7.65
C PHE A 196 3.24 15.89 -7.55
N VAL A 197 2.06 16.32 -7.10
CA VAL A 197 1.73 17.75 -7.03
C VAL A 197 2.53 18.44 -5.93
N THR A 198 2.61 17.82 -4.75
CA THR A 198 3.32 18.41 -3.61
C THR A 198 4.83 18.46 -3.83
N ARG A 199 5.44 17.53 -4.59
CA ARG A 199 6.84 17.63 -5.00
C ARG A 199 7.08 18.83 -5.90
N LYS A 200 6.21 19.06 -6.89
CA LYS A 200 6.29 20.25 -7.76
C LYS A 200 6.10 21.55 -6.98
N LEU A 201 5.21 21.53 -6.00
CA LEU A 201 4.99 22.66 -5.09
C LEU A 201 6.22 22.93 -4.22
N ALA A 202 6.80 21.89 -3.61
CA ALA A 202 8.02 21.99 -2.80
C ALA A 202 9.19 22.54 -3.62
N ALA A 203 9.38 22.05 -4.84
CA ALA A 203 10.41 22.54 -5.75
C ALA A 203 10.24 24.03 -6.09
N ARG A 204 9.01 24.50 -6.34
CA ARG A 204 8.73 25.93 -6.60
C ARG A 204 9.05 26.84 -5.42
N LEU A 205 8.94 26.31 -4.20
CA LEU A 205 9.17 27.04 -2.96
C LEU A 205 10.59 26.86 -2.42
N ASN A 206 11.45 26.11 -3.12
CA ASN A 206 12.80 25.73 -2.65
C ASN A 206 12.79 25.00 -1.30
N ILE A 207 11.72 24.25 -1.02
CA ILE A 207 11.63 23.38 0.16
C ILE A 207 12.56 22.18 -0.06
N SER A 208 13.40 21.87 0.93
CA SER A 208 14.37 20.79 0.80
C SER A 208 13.68 19.43 0.63
N GLU A 209 14.30 18.54 -0.15
CA GLU A 209 13.80 17.17 -0.35
C GLU A 209 13.67 16.41 0.98
N ALA A 210 14.58 16.67 1.93
CA ALA A 210 14.52 16.07 3.26
C ALA A 210 13.27 16.49 4.03
N LEU A 211 12.91 17.78 4.00
CA LEU A 211 11.71 18.29 4.67
C LEU A 211 10.43 17.80 3.97
N TYR A 212 10.45 17.80 2.63
CA TYR A 212 9.37 17.24 1.82
C TYR A 212 9.14 15.76 2.13
N LYS A 213 10.18 14.92 2.16
CA LYS A 213 10.07 13.50 2.50
C LYS A 213 9.45 13.27 3.88
N LYS A 214 9.87 14.04 4.90
CA LYS A 214 9.27 14.00 6.25
C LYS A 214 7.76 14.28 6.22
N SER A 215 7.29 15.19 5.34
CA SER A 215 5.87 15.49 5.21
C SER A 215 5.04 14.31 4.68
N LEU A 216 5.62 13.52 3.76
CA LEU A 216 4.97 12.30 3.24
C LEU A 216 5.02 11.14 4.24
N MET A 217 6.13 10.99 4.97
CA MET A 217 6.26 9.99 6.03
C MET A 217 5.21 10.19 7.12
N LEU A 218 4.88 11.45 7.45
CA LEU A 218 3.82 11.80 8.38
C LEU A 218 2.46 11.19 7.98
N ASP A 219 2.12 11.21 6.69
CA ASP A 219 0.81 10.76 6.22
C ASP A 219 0.56 9.27 6.46
N ILE A 220 1.61 8.45 6.38
CA ILE A 220 1.52 7.01 6.69
C ILE A 220 1.94 6.67 8.13
N CYS A 221 2.11 7.68 8.99
CA CYS A 221 2.53 7.52 10.38
C CYS A 221 3.91 6.85 10.54
N MET A 222 4.81 7.04 9.58
CA MET A 222 6.13 6.41 9.53
C MET A 222 7.17 7.25 10.25
N LYS A 223 7.70 6.75 11.37
CA LYS A 223 8.70 7.49 12.17
C LYS A 223 10.06 7.60 11.48
N ASN A 224 10.53 6.49 10.93
CA ASN A 224 11.82 6.38 10.26
C ASN A 224 11.76 5.27 9.19
N GLU A 225 12.86 5.10 8.46
CA GLU A 225 13.00 4.16 7.34
C GLU A 225 13.37 2.74 7.77
N ASP A 226 13.55 2.51 9.07
CA ASP A 226 14.06 1.24 9.60
C ASP A 226 12.97 0.14 9.66
N ASP A 227 11.69 0.52 9.67
CA ASP A 227 10.57 -0.42 9.59
C ASP A 227 10.33 -0.82 8.12
N PRO A 228 10.63 -2.06 7.71
CA PRO A 228 10.52 -2.48 6.31
C PRO A 228 9.08 -2.44 5.79
N ILE A 229 8.09 -2.66 6.66
CA ILE A 229 6.67 -2.67 6.28
C ILE A 229 6.20 -1.23 6.06
N ALA A 230 6.56 -0.33 6.95
CA ALA A 230 6.26 1.09 6.79
C ALA A 230 6.97 1.67 5.56
N ASN A 231 8.23 1.31 5.35
CA ASN A 231 9.01 1.73 4.20
C ASN A 231 8.44 1.20 2.87
N GLU A 232 8.02 -0.05 2.80
CA GLU A 232 7.38 -0.56 1.58
C GLU A 232 5.99 0.07 1.34
N THR A 233 5.27 0.41 2.41
CA THR A 233 4.02 1.18 2.32
C THR A 233 4.27 2.60 1.77
N PHE A 234 5.32 3.27 2.25
CA PHE A 234 5.78 4.56 1.74
C PHE A 234 6.15 4.47 0.26
N ASN A 235 6.96 3.48 -0.07
CA ASN A 235 7.45 3.25 -1.41
C ASN A 235 6.29 3.00 -2.38
N ARG A 236 5.34 2.13 -2.04
CA ARG A 236 4.15 1.85 -2.86
C ARG A 236 3.33 3.13 -3.12
N TYR A 237 2.92 3.83 -2.07
CA TYR A 237 1.96 4.92 -2.22
C TYR A 237 2.56 6.21 -2.75
N TYR A 238 3.79 6.53 -2.36
CA TYR A 238 4.39 7.83 -2.67
C TYR A 238 5.46 7.76 -3.74
N VAL A 239 6.41 6.82 -3.62
CA VAL A 239 7.52 6.75 -4.59
C VAL A 239 7.02 6.15 -5.90
N LYS A 240 6.46 4.94 -5.86
CA LYS A 240 5.93 4.23 -7.03
C LYS A 240 4.63 4.83 -7.52
N GLY A 241 3.74 5.24 -6.62
CA GLY A 241 2.53 5.99 -6.97
C GLY A 241 2.86 7.25 -7.79
N GLU A 242 3.84 8.05 -7.36
CA GLU A 242 4.22 9.25 -8.10
C GLU A 242 4.89 8.92 -9.44
N GLN A 243 5.80 7.94 -9.47
CA GLN A 243 6.41 7.48 -10.72
C GLN A 243 5.35 7.02 -11.73
N PHE A 244 4.30 6.35 -11.25
CA PHE A 244 3.15 5.95 -12.06
C PHE A 244 2.38 7.15 -12.62
N MET A 245 2.07 8.15 -11.78
CA MET A 245 1.42 9.38 -12.23
C MET A 245 2.28 10.16 -13.23
N GLN A 246 3.59 10.26 -12.98
CA GLN A 246 4.55 10.89 -13.88
C GLN A 246 4.58 10.15 -15.23
N ALA A 247 4.60 8.81 -15.24
CA ALA A 247 4.60 8.03 -16.48
C ALA A 247 3.33 8.24 -17.33
N ILE A 248 2.16 8.42 -16.69
CA ILE A 248 0.92 8.79 -17.40
C ILE A 248 1.09 10.14 -18.08
N ILE A 249 1.60 11.13 -17.35
CA ILE A 249 1.75 12.50 -17.83
C ILE A 249 2.82 12.60 -18.91
N ASP A 250 3.92 11.86 -18.78
CA ASP A 250 4.98 11.81 -19.79
C ASP A 250 4.49 11.21 -21.11
N LYS A 251 3.63 10.18 -21.04
CA LYS A 251 3.11 9.50 -22.23
C LYS A 251 1.93 10.22 -22.88
N LYS A 252 1.03 10.78 -22.07
CA LYS A 252 -0.28 11.28 -22.54
C LYS A 252 -0.50 12.78 -22.31
N GLY A 253 0.47 13.47 -21.72
CA GLY A 253 0.38 14.89 -21.38
C GLY A 253 -0.39 15.14 -20.08
N MET A 254 -0.36 16.40 -19.63
CA MET A 254 -0.96 16.82 -18.36
C MET A 254 -2.49 16.64 -18.31
N GLU A 255 -3.16 16.72 -19.45
CA GLU A 255 -4.62 16.48 -19.55
C GLU A 255 -5.02 15.06 -19.10
N ALA A 256 -4.08 14.10 -19.18
CA ALA A 256 -4.31 12.73 -18.76
C ALA A 256 -4.14 12.49 -17.26
N TYR A 257 -3.85 13.51 -16.45
CA TYR A 257 -3.70 13.37 -14.99
C TYR A 257 -4.85 12.61 -14.34
N GLY A 258 -6.07 12.92 -14.76
CA GLY A 258 -7.28 12.30 -14.25
C GLY A 258 -7.53 10.86 -14.70
N SER A 259 -6.77 10.34 -15.68
CA SER A 259 -7.12 9.08 -16.32
C SER A 259 -7.03 7.89 -15.38
N ALA A 260 -6.08 7.91 -14.44
CA ALA A 260 -5.94 6.83 -13.44
C ALA A 260 -7.09 6.79 -12.43
N PHE A 261 -7.82 7.89 -12.23
CA PHE A 261 -9.02 7.90 -11.39
C PHE A 261 -10.25 7.36 -12.14
N LEU A 262 -10.28 7.51 -13.46
CA LEU A 262 -11.38 7.06 -14.31
C LEU A 262 -11.20 5.62 -14.80
N SER A 263 -9.94 5.20 -14.98
CA SER A 263 -9.53 3.85 -15.37
C SER A 263 -8.42 3.42 -14.40
N PRO A 264 -8.77 2.94 -13.20
CA PRO A 264 -7.79 2.58 -12.19
C PRO A 264 -6.90 1.42 -12.62
N PRO A 265 -5.66 1.36 -12.11
CA PRO A 265 -4.84 0.17 -12.25
C PRO A 265 -5.50 -1.01 -11.53
N ARG A 266 -5.36 -2.21 -12.11
CA ARG A 266 -5.97 -3.45 -11.65
C ARG A 266 -5.18 -4.10 -10.52
N SER A 267 -3.91 -3.73 -10.35
CA SER A 267 -3.04 -4.28 -9.31
C SER A 267 -1.86 -3.36 -9.01
N THR A 268 -1.19 -3.59 -7.87
CA THR A 268 0.05 -2.88 -7.51
C THR A 268 1.18 -3.19 -8.50
N ARG A 269 1.08 -4.28 -9.26
CA ARG A 269 1.99 -4.59 -10.36
C ARG A 269 2.01 -3.48 -11.42
N GLU A 270 0.84 -3.00 -11.81
CA GLU A 270 0.69 -1.92 -12.79
C GLU A 270 1.23 -0.57 -12.25
N ILE A 271 1.21 -0.37 -10.92
CA ILE A 271 1.86 0.77 -10.26
C ILE A 271 3.39 0.66 -10.37
N TYR A 272 3.96 -0.53 -10.11
CA TYR A 272 5.42 -0.75 -10.17
C TYR A 272 5.94 -0.81 -11.61
N ASN A 273 5.08 -1.17 -12.55
CA ASN A 273 5.39 -1.30 -13.97
C ASN A 273 4.40 -0.47 -14.81
N PRO A 274 4.50 0.88 -14.82
CA PRO A 274 3.50 1.73 -15.47
C PRO A 274 3.27 1.43 -16.96
N ALA A 275 4.28 0.90 -17.66
CA ALA A 275 4.14 0.45 -19.04
C ALA A 275 3.03 -0.61 -19.20
N GLU A 276 2.86 -1.53 -18.25
CA GLU A 276 1.82 -2.57 -18.32
C GLU A 276 0.41 -1.97 -18.30
N TYR A 277 0.20 -0.91 -17.50
CA TYR A 277 -1.04 -0.13 -17.49
C TYR A 277 -1.21 0.70 -18.77
N LEU A 278 -0.15 1.41 -19.17
CA LEU A 278 -0.18 2.37 -20.26
C LEU A 278 -0.27 1.73 -21.65
N ASP A 279 0.21 0.51 -21.81
CA ASP A 279 0.16 -0.28 -23.05
C ASP A 279 -0.94 -1.35 -23.01
N HIS A 280 -1.71 -1.42 -21.92
CA HIS A 280 -2.74 -2.44 -21.71
C HIS A 280 -2.24 -3.87 -21.94
N ILE A 281 -1.05 -4.18 -21.39
CA ILE A 281 -0.41 -5.47 -21.59
C ILE A 281 -1.29 -6.57 -20.98
N ASN A 282 -1.75 -7.49 -21.84
CA ASN A 282 -2.55 -8.62 -21.39
C ASN A 282 -1.63 -9.75 -20.92
N LEU A 283 -1.47 -9.87 -19.61
CA LEU A 283 -0.71 -10.96 -18.98
C LEU A 283 -1.66 -12.14 -18.73
N PRO A 284 -1.19 -13.40 -18.90
CA PRO A 284 -1.98 -14.60 -18.59
C PRO A 284 -2.08 -14.79 -17.07
N ILE A 285 -2.91 -13.96 -16.43
CA ILE A 285 -3.14 -14.00 -14.99
C ILE A 285 -4.12 -15.14 -14.69
N PHE A 286 -3.64 -16.16 -13.98
CA PHE A 286 -4.48 -17.24 -13.47
C PHE A 286 -5.24 -16.79 -12.22
N ASP A 287 -6.54 -17.08 -12.15
CA ASP A 287 -7.39 -16.72 -11.02
C ASP A 287 -7.09 -17.59 -9.78
N CYS A 288 -6.10 -17.14 -9.00
CA CYS A 288 -5.70 -17.81 -7.76
C CYS A 288 -6.80 -17.75 -6.68
N GLU A 289 -7.62 -16.70 -6.68
CA GLU A 289 -8.67 -16.53 -5.67
C GLU A 289 -9.77 -17.57 -5.87
N GLU A 290 -10.23 -17.76 -7.11
CA GLU A 290 -11.25 -18.75 -7.44
C GLU A 290 -10.74 -20.18 -7.22
N LEU A 291 -9.49 -20.48 -7.57
CA LEU A 291 -8.89 -21.79 -7.26
C LEU A 291 -8.90 -22.05 -5.75
N ILE A 292 -8.50 -21.06 -4.95
CA ILE A 292 -8.52 -21.19 -3.49
C ILE A 292 -9.94 -21.34 -2.95
N LYS A 293 -10.93 -20.60 -3.46
CA LYS A 293 -12.34 -20.76 -3.07
C LYS A 293 -12.84 -22.18 -3.30
N LYS A 294 -12.51 -22.77 -4.46
CA LYS A 294 -12.90 -24.16 -4.80
C LYS A 294 -12.24 -25.21 -3.91
N VAL A 295 -10.98 -25.00 -3.50
CA VAL A 295 -10.19 -25.99 -2.75
C VAL A 295 -10.38 -25.85 -1.24
N SER A 296 -10.46 -24.63 -0.72
CA SER A 296 -10.49 -24.32 0.72
C SER A 296 -11.69 -24.92 1.46
N VAL A 297 -12.79 -25.21 0.77
CA VAL A 297 -13.96 -25.89 1.35
C VAL A 297 -13.66 -27.31 1.80
N THR A 298 -12.60 -27.93 1.27
CA THR A 298 -12.17 -29.30 1.64
C THR A 298 -11.14 -29.32 2.76
N LEU A 299 -10.61 -28.15 3.13
CA LEU A 299 -9.65 -28.04 4.22
C LEU A 299 -10.39 -28.29 5.56
N PRO A 300 -9.83 -29.13 6.44
CA PRO A 300 -10.36 -29.38 7.76
C PRO A 300 -10.56 -28.08 8.54
N LYS A 301 -11.67 -27.99 9.28
CA LYS A 301 -11.97 -26.86 10.17
C LYS A 301 -12.44 -27.40 11.51
N LYS A 302 -11.82 -26.92 12.59
CA LYS A 302 -12.30 -27.14 13.95
C LYS A 302 -13.43 -26.15 14.27
N GLU A 303 -14.30 -26.54 15.19
CA GLU A 303 -15.32 -25.63 15.71
C GLU A 303 -14.67 -24.35 16.27
N GLY A 304 -15.26 -23.19 15.94
CA GLY A 304 -14.74 -21.89 16.35
C GLY A 304 -13.60 -21.34 15.49
N MET A 305 -13.10 -22.08 14.49
CA MET A 305 -12.14 -21.53 13.53
C MET A 305 -12.75 -20.39 12.71
N ARG A 306 -11.98 -19.31 12.57
CA ARG A 306 -12.33 -18.21 11.68
C ARG A 306 -11.52 -18.33 10.40
N SER A 307 -12.21 -18.21 9.28
CA SER A 307 -11.60 -18.30 7.95
C SER A 307 -11.53 -16.92 7.31
N GLN A 308 -10.48 -16.70 6.54
CA GLN A 308 -10.38 -15.53 5.66
C GLN A 308 -9.68 -15.96 4.37
N THR A 309 -10.11 -15.37 3.27
CA THR A 309 -9.40 -15.44 1.98
C THR A 309 -8.92 -14.04 1.65
N SER A 310 -7.69 -13.92 1.17
CA SER A 310 -7.10 -12.65 0.76
C SER A 310 -6.36 -12.80 -0.56
N VAL A 311 -6.41 -11.75 -1.37
CA VAL A 311 -5.66 -11.60 -2.61
C VAL A 311 -4.57 -10.58 -2.38
N PHE A 312 -3.38 -10.83 -2.92
CA PHE A 312 -2.24 -9.95 -2.78
C PHE A 312 -1.29 -10.09 -3.98
N GLY A 313 -0.55 -9.03 -4.29
CA GLY A 313 0.34 -8.97 -5.45
C GLY A 313 1.74 -8.50 -5.11
N THR A 314 2.32 -7.75 -6.04
CA THR A 314 3.73 -7.33 -6.07
C THR A 314 4.19 -6.73 -4.74
N THR A 315 3.46 -5.74 -4.20
CA THR A 315 3.90 -5.06 -2.97
C THR A 315 3.90 -5.97 -1.76
N THR A 316 2.85 -6.77 -1.57
CA THR A 316 2.76 -7.66 -0.40
C THR A 316 3.82 -8.76 -0.45
N ILE A 317 4.09 -9.32 -1.63
CA ILE A 317 5.17 -10.31 -1.80
C ILE A 317 6.54 -9.68 -1.50
N LYS A 318 6.82 -8.49 -2.05
CA LYS A 318 8.10 -7.79 -1.78
C LYS A 318 8.28 -7.55 -0.28
N GLY A 319 7.29 -6.93 0.37
CA GLY A 319 7.33 -6.63 1.79
C GLY A 319 7.47 -7.87 2.67
N SER A 320 6.76 -8.96 2.33
CA SER A 320 6.87 -10.23 3.06
C SER A 320 8.27 -10.82 2.97
N LEU A 321 8.90 -10.81 1.78
CA LEU A 321 10.24 -11.37 1.60
C LEU A 321 11.31 -10.55 2.34
N ILE A 322 11.23 -9.21 2.26
CA ILE A 322 12.15 -8.33 2.99
C ILE A 322 12.01 -8.54 4.50
N ASN A 323 10.78 -8.66 5.01
CA ASN A 323 10.53 -8.93 6.43
C ASN A 323 11.09 -10.29 6.90
N GLU A 324 11.20 -11.26 6.00
CA GLU A 324 11.83 -12.56 6.24
C GLU A 324 13.36 -12.54 6.06
N GLY A 325 13.95 -11.35 5.84
CA GLY A 325 15.40 -11.15 5.73
C GLY A 325 15.98 -11.43 4.34
N ILE A 326 15.13 -11.56 3.32
CA ILE A 326 15.59 -11.70 1.93
C ILE A 326 16.10 -10.35 1.43
N ASN A 327 17.23 -10.38 0.71
CA ASN A 327 17.83 -9.18 0.15
C ASN A 327 16.89 -8.50 -0.87
N GLU A 328 17.05 -7.19 -1.05
CA GLU A 328 16.14 -6.40 -1.87
C GLU A 328 16.14 -6.80 -3.35
N GLU A 329 17.27 -7.26 -3.89
CA GLU A 329 17.40 -7.69 -5.28
C GLU A 329 16.51 -8.92 -5.55
N ASP A 330 16.62 -9.95 -4.71
CA ASP A 330 15.82 -11.16 -4.82
C ASP A 330 14.33 -10.90 -4.54
N ALA A 331 14.03 -10.10 -3.51
CA ALA A 331 12.65 -9.73 -3.20
C ALA A 331 12.00 -8.96 -4.37
N THR A 332 12.72 -8.02 -4.97
CA THR A 332 12.25 -7.27 -6.15
C THR A 332 12.10 -8.17 -7.36
N PHE A 333 13.07 -9.05 -7.62
CA PHE A 333 12.99 -10.01 -8.73
C PHE A 333 11.74 -10.89 -8.65
N ILE A 334 11.44 -11.44 -7.48
CA ILE A 334 10.22 -12.24 -7.30
C ILE A 334 8.97 -11.36 -7.47
N ALA A 335 8.93 -10.20 -6.81
CA ALA A 335 7.77 -9.32 -6.85
C ALA A 335 7.44 -8.84 -8.28
N ASP A 336 8.46 -8.52 -9.08
CA ASP A 336 8.32 -8.13 -10.50
C ASP A 336 7.89 -9.28 -11.41
N ASN A 337 7.99 -10.52 -10.94
CA ASN A 337 7.51 -11.70 -11.65
C ASN A 337 6.26 -12.32 -11.01
N CYS A 338 5.77 -11.80 -9.90
CA CYS A 338 4.47 -12.11 -9.33
C CYS A 338 3.38 -11.46 -10.17
N LEU A 339 2.43 -12.27 -10.65
CA LEU A 339 1.26 -11.78 -11.38
C LEU A 339 0.11 -11.53 -10.41
N ILE A 340 -0.19 -12.50 -9.57
CA ILE A 340 -1.17 -12.41 -8.49
C ILE A 340 -0.95 -13.57 -7.52
N ALA A 341 -1.37 -13.40 -6.28
CA ALA A 341 -1.41 -14.47 -5.29
C ALA A 341 -2.69 -14.40 -4.49
N ALA A 342 -3.07 -15.54 -3.92
CA ALA A 342 -4.16 -15.63 -2.97
C ALA A 342 -3.76 -16.56 -1.82
N SER A 343 -4.36 -16.34 -0.66
CA SER A 343 -4.22 -17.24 0.49
C SER A 343 -5.55 -17.39 1.22
N HIS A 344 -5.85 -18.61 1.64
CA HIS A 344 -6.89 -18.92 2.60
C HIS A 344 -6.24 -19.34 3.92
N SER A 345 -6.73 -18.82 5.02
CA SER A 345 -6.32 -19.25 6.36
C SER A 345 -7.52 -19.45 7.27
N SER A 346 -7.58 -20.58 7.95
CA SER A 346 -8.48 -20.87 9.07
C SER A 346 -7.69 -20.91 10.37
N ILE A 347 -8.07 -20.09 11.35
CA ILE A 347 -7.34 -19.96 12.62
C ILE A 347 -8.31 -20.13 13.79
N LEU A 348 -7.96 -21.01 14.71
CA LEU A 348 -8.53 -21.07 16.05
C LEU A 348 -7.58 -20.36 17.01
N GLN A 349 -7.97 -19.16 17.46
CA GLN A 349 -7.20 -18.42 18.46
C GLN A 349 -7.50 -18.99 19.85
N SER A 350 -6.61 -19.84 20.36
CA SER A 350 -6.68 -20.43 21.68
C SER A 350 -5.27 -20.53 22.30
N ILE A 351 -5.17 -21.12 23.50
CA ILE A 351 -3.87 -21.39 24.15
C ILE A 351 -3.03 -22.36 23.30
N ASP A 352 -3.69 -23.24 22.53
CA ASP A 352 -3.07 -24.19 21.60
C ASP A 352 -3.60 -23.90 20.19
N PRO A 353 -3.01 -22.90 19.51
CA PRO A 353 -3.56 -22.40 18.26
C PRO A 353 -3.59 -23.53 17.24
N SER A 354 -4.71 -23.63 16.52
CA SER A 354 -4.84 -24.49 15.36
C SER A 354 -4.91 -23.61 14.12
N VAL A 355 -4.10 -23.92 13.12
CA VAL A 355 -4.00 -23.14 11.88
C VAL A 355 -4.03 -24.09 10.70
N THR A 356 -4.81 -23.74 9.69
CA THR A 356 -4.72 -24.31 8.34
C THR A 356 -4.61 -23.17 7.37
N SER A 357 -3.57 -23.19 6.54
CA SER A 357 -3.41 -22.22 5.45
C SER A 357 -3.13 -22.92 4.13
N LEU A 358 -3.56 -22.26 3.06
CA LEU A 358 -3.26 -22.61 1.68
C LEU A 358 -2.98 -21.32 0.92
N THR A 359 -1.81 -21.24 0.31
CA THR A 359 -1.36 -20.09 -0.47
C THR A 359 -1.02 -20.56 -1.88
N VAL A 360 -1.48 -19.80 -2.88
CA VAL A 360 -1.18 -20.02 -4.30
C VAL A 360 -0.64 -18.71 -4.87
N ILE A 361 0.51 -18.77 -5.54
CA ILE A 361 1.17 -17.62 -6.16
C ILE A 361 1.35 -17.93 -7.64
N ASN A 362 0.72 -17.15 -8.51
CA ASN A 362 0.91 -17.22 -9.96
C ASN A 362 2.09 -16.34 -10.38
N LEU A 363 3.16 -16.99 -10.84
CA LEU A 363 4.38 -16.32 -11.28
C LEU A 363 4.44 -16.32 -12.81
N LYS A 364 5.20 -15.39 -13.40
CA LYS A 364 5.32 -15.27 -14.87
C LYS A 364 5.82 -16.55 -15.55
N LYS A 365 6.70 -17.30 -14.88
CA LYS A 365 7.37 -18.49 -15.43
C LYS A 365 7.64 -19.52 -14.32
N MET A 366 7.70 -20.79 -14.71
CA MET A 366 8.06 -21.90 -13.82
C MET A 366 9.42 -21.72 -13.14
N ASP A 367 10.44 -21.21 -13.84
CA ASP A 367 11.76 -21.03 -13.23
C ASP A 367 11.76 -19.96 -12.11
N VAL A 368 10.84 -19.00 -12.17
CA VAL A 368 10.62 -18.06 -11.06
C VAL A 368 9.94 -18.77 -9.88
N ALA A 369 8.99 -19.67 -10.14
CA ALA A 369 8.38 -20.50 -9.09
C ALA A 369 9.40 -21.39 -8.39
N LYS A 370 10.38 -21.92 -9.14
CA LYS A 370 11.51 -22.66 -8.57
C LYS A 370 12.39 -21.78 -7.69
N LYS A 371 12.82 -20.61 -8.19
CA LYS A 371 13.60 -19.66 -7.39
C LYS A 371 12.86 -19.22 -6.12
N TYR A 372 11.56 -18.95 -6.22
CA TYR A 372 10.74 -18.64 -5.04
C TYR A 372 10.71 -19.80 -4.04
N SER A 373 10.53 -21.03 -4.51
CA SER A 373 10.56 -22.22 -3.67
C SER A 373 11.92 -22.43 -2.98
N GLU A 374 13.03 -22.13 -3.66
CA GLU A 374 14.38 -22.17 -3.08
C GLU A 374 14.53 -21.14 -1.96
N ILE A 375 14.10 -19.89 -2.21
CA ILE A 375 14.08 -18.82 -1.20
C ILE A 375 13.24 -19.23 0.02
N MET A 376 12.04 -19.78 -0.20
CA MET A 376 11.19 -20.26 0.89
C MET A 376 11.85 -21.39 1.69
N GLY A 377 12.58 -22.29 1.02
CA GLY A 377 13.37 -23.32 1.69
C GLY A 377 14.47 -22.75 2.60
N LEU A 378 15.15 -21.68 2.16
CA LEU A 378 16.14 -20.98 2.98
C LEU A 378 15.50 -20.29 4.20
N ILE A 379 14.33 -19.66 4.01
CA ILE A 379 13.56 -19.06 5.11
C ILE A 379 13.16 -20.13 6.13
N ASP A 380 12.64 -21.26 5.66
CA ASP A 380 12.25 -22.37 6.54
C ASP A 380 13.44 -22.96 7.30
N GLN A 381 14.60 -23.09 6.65
CA GLN A 381 15.82 -23.53 7.32
C GLN A 381 16.28 -22.53 8.40
N SER A 382 16.29 -21.24 8.08
CA SER A 382 16.64 -20.19 9.04
C SER A 382 15.69 -20.21 10.25
N LYS A 383 14.38 -20.37 10.02
CA LYS A 383 13.38 -20.50 11.09
C LYS A 383 13.62 -21.72 11.96
N ASP A 384 13.94 -22.87 11.37
CA ASP A 384 14.30 -24.07 12.12
C ASP A 384 15.52 -23.87 13.01
N GLU A 385 16.58 -23.23 12.49
CA GLU A 385 17.80 -22.92 13.24
C GLU A 385 17.51 -21.97 14.41
N GLN A 386 16.69 -20.94 14.18
CA GLN A 386 16.22 -20.03 15.23
C GLN A 386 15.41 -20.76 16.31
N GLN A 387 14.53 -21.69 15.94
CA GLN A 387 13.82 -22.51 16.92
C GLN A 387 14.79 -23.39 17.70
N LYS A 388 15.72 -24.10 17.04
CA LYS A 388 16.73 -24.92 17.72
C LYS A 388 17.60 -24.14 18.70
N ALA A 389 17.87 -22.87 18.42
CA ALA A 389 18.66 -21.99 19.29
C ALA A 389 17.86 -21.45 20.50
N ARG A 390 16.52 -21.53 20.49
CA ARG A 390 15.68 -20.95 21.53
C ARG A 390 15.64 -21.83 22.78
N LEU A 391 15.92 -21.22 23.94
CA LEU A 391 15.82 -21.89 25.24
C LEU A 391 14.43 -22.49 25.47
N ASN A 392 14.38 -23.66 26.09
CA ASN A 392 13.15 -24.43 26.40
C ASN A 392 12.34 -24.87 25.17
N THR A 393 12.97 -24.91 24.00
CA THR A 393 12.34 -25.48 22.81
C THR A 393 13.08 -26.69 22.31
N THR A 394 12.36 -27.60 21.67
CA THR A 394 12.94 -28.74 20.97
C THR A 394 12.19 -28.91 19.67
N LEU A 395 12.90 -28.72 18.55
CA LEU A 395 12.38 -28.98 17.22
C LEU A 395 12.82 -30.37 16.77
N THR A 396 11.85 -31.25 16.53
CA THR A 396 12.09 -32.60 16.00
C THR A 396 11.50 -32.68 14.60
N ILE A 397 12.36 -32.81 13.59
CA ILE A 397 11.92 -33.08 12.21
C ILE A 397 11.60 -34.56 12.13
N ILE A 398 10.32 -34.88 11.92
CA ILE A 398 9.83 -36.26 11.77
C ILE A 398 10.03 -36.72 10.32
N LYS A 399 9.75 -35.83 9.38
CA LYS A 399 9.80 -36.11 7.94
C LYS A 399 10.16 -34.84 7.19
N ASP A 400 11.05 -34.93 6.21
CA ASP A 400 11.37 -33.85 5.28
C ASP A 400 11.89 -34.47 3.97
N GLU A 401 11.00 -34.63 3.00
CA GLU A 401 11.33 -35.33 1.75
C GLU A 401 10.56 -34.80 0.55
N GLU A 402 11.10 -35.05 -0.64
CA GLU A 402 10.36 -34.87 -1.89
C GLU A 402 9.30 -35.96 -2.03
N VAL A 403 8.10 -35.55 -2.41
CA VAL A 403 6.97 -36.43 -2.67
C VAL A 403 6.57 -36.32 -4.14
N ASN A 404 6.48 -37.46 -4.83
CA ASN A 404 6.09 -37.47 -6.23
C ASN A 404 4.56 -37.44 -6.35
N ILE A 405 4.03 -36.31 -6.83
CA ILE A 405 2.60 -36.10 -7.04
C ILE A 405 2.35 -35.82 -8.51
N LYS A 406 1.51 -36.64 -9.14
CA LYS A 406 1.18 -36.53 -10.57
C LYS A 406 0.71 -35.11 -10.93
N GLY A 407 1.41 -34.49 -11.88
CA GLY A 407 1.13 -33.14 -12.41
C GLY A 407 1.99 -32.04 -11.81
N TYR A 408 2.65 -32.29 -10.68
CA TYR A 408 3.57 -31.35 -10.04
C TYR A 408 5.00 -31.55 -10.55
N GLN A 409 5.75 -30.46 -10.71
CA GLN A 409 7.17 -30.51 -11.07
C GLN A 409 8.03 -30.80 -9.85
N SER A 410 7.61 -30.33 -8.69
CA SER A 410 8.19 -30.67 -7.39
C SER A 410 7.12 -30.56 -6.31
N ALA A 411 7.25 -31.36 -5.27
CA ALA A 411 6.51 -31.20 -4.03
C ALA A 411 7.40 -31.71 -2.89
N ARG A 412 7.51 -30.95 -1.81
CA ARG A 412 8.28 -31.29 -0.63
C ARG A 412 7.40 -31.22 0.59
N LEU A 413 7.35 -32.31 1.34
CA LEU A 413 6.57 -32.45 2.56
C LEU A 413 7.51 -32.37 3.76
N LYS A 414 7.15 -31.55 4.73
CA LYS A 414 7.85 -31.44 6.02
C LYS A 414 6.87 -31.63 7.17
N ILE A 415 7.18 -32.56 8.08
CA ILE A 415 6.47 -32.80 9.33
C ILE A 415 7.46 -32.57 10.46
N ALA A 416 7.11 -31.67 11.38
CA ALA A 416 7.94 -31.38 12.53
C ALA A 416 7.11 -31.22 13.79
N ASP A 417 7.64 -31.71 14.92
CA ASP A 417 7.09 -31.46 16.24
C ASP A 417 7.95 -30.38 16.92
N LEU A 418 7.31 -29.28 17.30
CA LEU A 418 7.90 -28.20 18.08
C LEU A 418 7.41 -28.32 19.52
N LYS A 419 8.30 -28.72 20.41
CA LYS A 419 8.05 -28.69 21.85
C LYS A 419 8.48 -27.34 22.41
N VAL A 420 7.60 -26.67 23.15
CA VAL A 420 7.88 -25.44 23.91
C VAL A 420 7.45 -25.71 25.35
N ASP A 421 8.40 -25.69 26.28
CA ASP A 421 8.19 -26.11 27.66
C ASP A 421 7.60 -27.53 27.75
N THR A 422 6.35 -27.67 28.20
CA THR A 422 5.64 -28.95 28.31
C THR A 422 4.71 -29.25 27.13
N LYS A 423 4.49 -28.28 26.24
CA LYS A 423 3.54 -28.39 25.13
C LYS A 423 4.24 -28.80 23.86
N THR A 424 3.62 -29.71 23.11
CA THR A 424 4.11 -30.14 21.79
C THR A 424 3.11 -29.70 20.75
N MET A 425 3.59 -28.99 19.73
CA MET A 425 2.81 -28.59 18.58
C MET A 425 3.30 -29.34 17.35
N ARG A 426 2.38 -29.82 16.52
CA ARG A 426 2.72 -30.49 15.26
C ARG A 426 2.52 -29.54 14.09
N LYS A 427 3.56 -29.36 13.30
CA LYS A 427 3.56 -28.59 12.06
C LYS A 427 3.68 -29.53 10.86
N ILE A 428 2.80 -29.36 9.89
CA ILE A 428 2.86 -30.06 8.60
C ILE A 428 2.84 -29.02 7.49
N VAL A 429 3.85 -29.03 6.63
CA VAL A 429 4.00 -28.11 5.50
C VAL A 429 4.16 -28.90 4.22
N VAL A 430 3.47 -28.50 3.16
CA VAL A 430 3.81 -28.89 1.79
C VAL A 430 4.07 -27.65 0.96
N ASN A 431 5.21 -27.63 0.28
CA ASN A 431 5.51 -26.66 -0.76
C ASN A 431 5.61 -27.40 -2.10
N ALA A 432 4.93 -26.90 -3.14
CA ALA A 432 4.85 -27.58 -4.41
C ALA A 432 4.81 -26.61 -5.60
N ILE A 433 5.25 -27.07 -6.75
CA ILE A 433 5.25 -26.33 -8.02
C ILE A 433 4.34 -27.04 -9.01
N LEU A 434 3.35 -26.31 -9.51
CA LEU A 434 2.42 -26.74 -10.56
C LEU A 434 2.47 -25.74 -11.71
N ASP A 435 3.17 -26.09 -12.78
CA ASP A 435 3.49 -25.20 -13.91
C ASP A 435 4.22 -23.93 -13.42
N ASN A 436 3.55 -22.79 -13.48
CA ASN A 436 4.04 -21.49 -13.01
C ASN A 436 3.44 -21.07 -11.65
N LEU A 437 2.70 -21.97 -10.99
CA LEU A 437 2.15 -21.75 -9.66
C LEU A 437 3.10 -22.28 -8.58
N TYR A 438 3.39 -21.45 -7.58
CA TYR A 438 3.89 -21.91 -6.30
C TYR A 438 2.71 -22.14 -5.35
N ILE A 439 2.66 -23.30 -4.72
CA ILE A 439 1.60 -23.70 -3.79
C ILE A 439 2.25 -24.03 -2.45
N SER A 440 1.73 -23.46 -1.38
CA SER A 440 2.14 -23.82 -0.01
C SER A 440 0.92 -24.08 0.84
N SER A 441 0.91 -25.19 1.58
CA SER A 441 -0.05 -25.42 2.65
C SER A 441 0.70 -25.63 3.96
N GLU A 442 0.34 -24.85 4.97
CA GLU A 442 0.90 -24.93 6.31
C GLU A 442 -0.21 -25.23 7.32
N ASN A 443 0.04 -26.20 8.17
CA ASN A 443 -0.92 -26.67 9.16
C ASN A 443 -0.25 -26.83 10.51
N LEU A 444 -0.91 -26.32 11.55
CA LEU A 444 -0.43 -26.36 12.94
C LEU A 444 -1.54 -26.96 13.82
N ASN A 445 -1.20 -28.00 14.59
CA ASN A 445 -2.09 -28.68 15.52
C ASN A 445 -3.40 -29.20 14.88
N MET A 446 -3.34 -29.62 13.62
CA MET A 446 -4.46 -30.17 12.86
C MET A 446 -4.32 -31.69 12.73
N GLU A 447 -4.90 -32.43 13.67
CA GLU A 447 -4.80 -33.90 13.71
C GLU A 447 -5.51 -34.56 12.53
N GLU A 448 -6.57 -33.92 12.02
CA GLU A 448 -7.37 -34.40 10.88
C GLU A 448 -6.62 -34.27 9.55
N LEU A 449 -5.55 -33.48 9.52
CA LEU A 449 -4.84 -33.12 8.31
C LEU A 449 -3.55 -33.93 8.20
N THR A 450 -3.71 -35.18 7.79
CA THR A 450 -2.63 -36.13 7.57
C THR A 450 -1.88 -35.85 6.25
N GLU A 451 -0.74 -36.51 6.06
CA GLU A 451 -0.02 -36.52 4.78
C GLU A 451 -0.92 -36.92 3.61
N ASP A 452 -1.69 -38.00 3.75
CA ASP A 452 -2.62 -38.45 2.70
C ASP A 452 -3.66 -37.39 2.36
N LYS A 453 -4.18 -36.69 3.38
CA LYS A 453 -5.16 -35.63 3.17
C LYS A 453 -4.56 -34.44 2.44
N LEU A 454 -3.32 -34.08 2.71
CA LEU A 454 -2.59 -33.04 1.96
C LEU A 454 -2.36 -33.44 0.51
N ILE A 455 -2.00 -34.70 0.27
CA ILE A 455 -1.84 -35.23 -1.09
C ILE A 455 -3.18 -35.18 -1.84
N GLU A 456 -4.31 -35.47 -1.18
CA GLU A 456 -5.65 -35.30 -1.76
C GLU A 456 -5.95 -33.83 -2.11
N VAL A 457 -5.60 -32.89 -1.23
CA VAL A 457 -5.77 -31.45 -1.48
C VAL A 457 -4.96 -31.02 -2.72
N LEU A 458 -3.72 -31.48 -2.87
CA LEU A 458 -2.89 -31.18 -4.04
C LEU A 458 -3.46 -31.82 -5.32
N LYS A 459 -3.95 -33.05 -5.25
CA LYS A 459 -4.65 -33.68 -6.39
C LYS A 459 -5.89 -32.88 -6.80
N LEU A 460 -6.64 -32.35 -5.83
CA LEU A 460 -7.79 -31.47 -6.09
C LEU A 460 -7.35 -30.15 -6.73
N ILE A 461 -6.29 -29.51 -6.22
CA ILE A 461 -5.72 -28.29 -6.80
C ILE A 461 -5.36 -28.52 -8.28
N ASN A 462 -4.63 -29.58 -8.60
CA ASN A 462 -4.28 -29.90 -9.99
C ASN A 462 -5.53 -30.15 -10.85
N SER A 463 -6.52 -30.87 -10.32
CA SER A 463 -7.80 -31.12 -11.03
C SER A 463 -8.53 -29.82 -11.36
N GLU A 464 -8.73 -28.94 -10.38
CA GLU A 464 -9.41 -27.65 -10.58
C GLU A 464 -8.61 -26.71 -11.47
N TYR A 465 -7.28 -26.67 -11.32
CA TYR A 465 -6.38 -25.93 -12.19
C TYR A 465 -6.54 -26.32 -13.66
N LEU A 466 -6.56 -27.62 -13.96
CA LEU A 466 -6.74 -28.11 -15.32
C LEU A 466 -8.13 -27.77 -15.88
N LYS A 467 -9.19 -27.86 -15.06
CA LYS A 467 -10.55 -27.47 -15.47
C LYS A 467 -10.62 -25.98 -15.79
N MET A 468 -10.03 -25.13 -14.95
CA MET A 468 -10.00 -23.68 -15.14
C MET A 468 -9.25 -23.30 -16.41
N LYS A 469 -8.06 -23.88 -16.65
CA LYS A 469 -7.31 -23.68 -17.90
C LYS A 469 -8.04 -24.16 -19.15
N GLN A 470 -8.88 -25.20 -19.05
CA GLN A 470 -9.70 -25.69 -20.17
C GLN A 470 -10.92 -24.80 -20.41
N GLY A 471 -11.57 -24.31 -19.35
CA GLY A 471 -12.69 -23.37 -19.43
C GLY A 471 -12.30 -22.06 -20.13
N GLU A 472 -11.12 -21.51 -19.81
CA GLU A 472 -10.56 -20.31 -20.45
C GLU A 472 -10.33 -20.49 -21.97
N LYS A 473 -9.97 -21.69 -22.42
CA LYS A 473 -9.79 -21.98 -23.85
C LYS A 473 -11.11 -22.06 -24.62
N THR A 474 -12.22 -22.32 -23.93
CA THR A 474 -13.53 -22.51 -24.55
C THR A 474 -14.33 -21.21 -24.60
N SER A 475 -14.04 -20.24 -23.72
CA SER A 475 -14.62 -18.89 -23.73
C SER A 475 -13.88 -17.90 -24.64
N ALA A 476 -12.68 -18.25 -25.12
CA ALA A 476 -11.88 -17.46 -26.05
C ALA A 476 -12.06 -17.85 -27.54
N LEU A 477 -12.97 -18.79 -27.83
CA LEU A 477 -13.47 -19.18 -29.15
C LEU A 477 -14.91 -18.67 -29.30
#